data_AF-A0A529I2S6-F1
#
_entry.id   AF-A0A529I2S6-F1
#
_cell.length_a   1.000
_cell.length_b   1.000
_cell.length_c   1.000
_cell.angle_alpha   90.00
_cell.angle_beta   90.00
_cell.angle_gamma   90.00
#
_symmetry.space_group_name_H-M   'P 1'
#
loop_
_entity.id
_entity.type
_entity.pdbx_description
1 polymer ?
#
loop_
_entity_poly.entity_id
_entity_poly.type
_entity_poly.pdbx_seq_one_letter_code
_entity_poly.pdbx_strand_id
1 'polypeptide(L)' 'MNVTIHLGWWLAPAVVTAVAFVAAFVFIPKPQGGLFPDFGAAFICLMNLALAAIGSLLAWLIWALAS' A
#
# COMPACT_ATOMS: atom_id res chain seq x y z
N MET A 1 26.20 5.51 18.29
CA MET A 1 25.99 5.84 16.85
C MET A 1 25.15 4.80 16.10
N ASN A 2 25.03 3.53 16.55
CA ASN A 2 24.11 2.57 15.93
C ASN A 2 22.62 2.94 16.08
N VAL A 3 22.19 3.38 17.26
CA VAL A 3 20.76 3.66 17.54
C VAL A 3 20.14 4.68 16.57
N THR A 4 20.92 5.68 16.12
CA THR A 4 20.48 6.69 15.15
C THR A 4 20.35 6.14 13.72
N ILE A 5 21.11 5.11 13.36
CA ILE A 5 21.02 4.44 12.05
C ILE A 5 19.78 3.51 12.03
N HIS A 6 19.53 2.78 13.13
CA HIS A 6 18.32 1.97 13.29
C HIS A 6 17.04 2.83 13.30
N LEU A 7 17.07 3.99 13.97
CA LEU A 7 15.99 4.99 13.93
C LEU A 7 15.98 5.84 12.66
N GLY A 8 16.95 5.72 11.76
CA GLY A 8 17.09 6.60 10.59
C GLY A 8 16.38 6.08 9.34
N TRP A 9 16.25 4.76 9.21
CA TRP A 9 15.79 4.14 7.95
C TRP A 9 14.32 3.73 7.92
N TRP A 10 13.50 4.12 8.90
CA TRP A 10 12.04 3.93 8.86
C TRP A 10 11.38 4.62 7.66
N LEU A 11 12.06 5.59 7.05
CA LEU A 11 11.65 6.20 5.79
C LEU A 11 11.54 5.19 4.65
N ALA A 12 12.33 4.11 4.65
CA ALA A 12 12.26 3.09 3.62
C ALA A 12 10.89 2.38 3.59
N PRO A 13 10.40 1.75 4.68
CA PRO A 13 9.06 1.17 4.67
C PRO A 13 7.95 2.22 4.51
N ALA A 14 8.13 3.44 5.04
CA ALA A 14 7.15 4.52 4.84
C ALA A 14 6.99 4.94 3.37
N VAL A 15 8.10 5.03 2.61
CA VAL A 15 8.07 5.30 1.16
C VAL A 15 7.40 4.15 0.42
N VAL A 16 7.68 2.90 0.79
CA VAL A 16 7.00 1.73 0.21
C VAL A 16 5.50 1.77 0.47
N THR A 17 5.07 2.11 1.69
CA THR A 17 3.65 2.33 2.01
C THR A 17 3.04 3.39 1.10
N ALA A 18 3.66 4.57 1.00
CA ALA A 18 3.13 5.66 0.17
C ALA A 18 2.99 5.24 -1.30
N VAL A 19 4.01 4.61 -1.88
CA VAL A 19 4.00 4.15 -3.27
C VAL A 19 2.95 3.06 -3.48
N ALA A 20 2.85 2.09 -2.57
CA ALA A 20 1.90 0.98 -2.67
C ALA A 20 0.45 1.49 -2.67
N PHE A 21 0.11 2.41 -1.77
CA PHE A 21 -1.25 2.98 -1.73
C PHE A 21 -1.53 3.90 -2.91
N VAL A 22 -0.58 4.73 -3.35
CA VAL A 22 -0.75 5.53 -4.58
C VAL A 22 -0.99 4.62 -5.78
N ALA A 23 -0.20 3.56 -5.94
CA ALA A 23 -0.39 2.57 -7.00
C ALA A 23 -1.77 1.91 -6.91
N ALA A 24 -2.22 1.53 -5.71
CA ALA A 24 -3.54 0.92 -5.52
C ALA A 24 -4.68 1.80 -6.04
N PHE A 25 -4.58 3.13 -5.90
CA PHE A 25 -5.58 4.07 -6.44
C PHE A 25 -5.43 4.33 -7.94
N VAL A 26 -4.20 4.35 -8.47
CA VAL A 26 -3.93 4.56 -9.90
C VAL A 26 -4.46 3.42 -10.77
N PHE A 27 -4.40 2.17 -10.27
CA PHE A 27 -4.87 1.00 -10.99
C PHE A 27 -6.36 0.68 -10.82
N ILE A 28 -7.15 1.57 -10.18
CA ILE A 28 -8.60 1.38 -10.10
C ILE A 28 -9.21 1.69 -11.48
N PRO A 29 -9.95 0.73 -12.09
CA PRO A 29 -10.65 1.00 -13.34
C PRO A 29 -11.69 2.09 -13.13
N LYS A 30 -11.86 2.94 -14.15
CA LYS A 30 -12.90 3.99 -14.12
C LYS A 30 -14.27 3.34 -13.92
N PRO A 31 -15.13 3.89 -13.05
CA PRO A 31 -16.46 3.35 -12.86
C PRO A 31 -17.21 3.35 -14.20
N GLN A 32 -17.86 2.24 -14.53
CA GLN A 32 -18.74 2.19 -15.69
C GLN A 32 -20.08 2.81 -15.28
N GLY A 33 -20.44 3.93 -15.91
CA GLY A 33 -21.71 4.62 -15.62
C GLY A 33 -22.91 3.77 -16.02
N GLY A 34 -23.82 3.52 -15.07
CA GLY A 34 -25.04 2.75 -15.27
C GLY A 34 -26.07 3.03 -14.18
N LEU A 35 -27.29 2.49 -14.34
CA LEU A 35 -28.38 2.65 -13.37
C LEU A 35 -28.11 1.93 -12.03
N PHE A 36 -27.16 0.98 -12.03
CA PHE A 36 -26.82 0.14 -10.89
C PHE A 36 -25.40 0.44 -10.36
N PRO A 37 -25.12 0.19 -9.06
CA PRO A 37 -23.79 0.34 -8.50
C PRO A 37 -22.78 -0.58 -9.20
N ASP A 38 -21.61 -0.04 -9.54
CA ASP A 38 -20.50 -0.80 -10.12
C ASP A 38 -19.74 -1.58 -9.02
N PHE A 39 -20.32 -2.72 -8.64
CA PHE A 39 -19.72 -3.64 -7.67
C PHE A 39 -18.38 -4.21 -8.15
N GLY A 40 -18.16 -4.28 -9.47
CA GLY A 40 -16.91 -4.77 -10.04
C GLY A 40 -15.75 -3.82 -9.74
N ALA A 41 -15.93 -2.53 -10.02
CA ALA A 41 -14.94 -1.50 -9.70
C ALA A 41 -14.69 -1.41 -8.18
N ALA A 42 -15.74 -1.52 -7.36
CA ALA A 42 -15.60 -1.53 -5.90
C ALA A 42 -14.78 -2.74 -5.40
N PHE A 43 -15.04 -3.94 -5.94
CA PHE A 43 -14.30 -5.15 -5.58
C PHE A 43 -12.83 -5.06 -5.98
N ILE A 44 -12.53 -4.56 -7.19
CA ILE A 44 -11.15 -4.36 -7.67
C ILE A 44 -10.40 -3.34 -6.80
N CYS A 45 -11.07 -2.23 -6.43
CA CYS A 45 -10.51 -1.25 -5.49
C CYS A 45 -10.12 -1.91 -4.16
N LEU A 46 -11.02 -2.71 -3.58
CA LEU A 46 -10.81 -3.36 -2.30
C LEU A 46 -9.66 -4.38 -2.37
N MET A 47 -9.57 -5.15 -3.47
CA MET A 47 -8.44 -6.04 -3.73
C MET A 47 -7.11 -5.30 -3.85
N ASN A 48 -7.06 -4.19 -4.60
CA ASN A 48 -5.84 -3.38 -4.74
C ASN A 48 -5.40 -2.79 -3.40
N LEU A 49 -6.34 -2.29 -2.58
CA LEU A 49 -6.05 -1.79 -1.24
C LEU A 49 -5.54 -2.91 -0.31
N ALA A 50 -6.12 -4.10 -0.39
CA ALA A 50 -5.67 -5.26 0.39
C ALA A 50 -4.23 -5.65 0.02
N LEU A 51 -3.90 -5.69 -1.28
CA LEU A 51 -2.54 -5.97 -1.76
C LEU A 51 -1.54 -4.89 -1.32
N ALA A 52 -1.91 -3.62 -1.40
CA ALA A 52 -1.07 -2.52 -0.90
C ALA A 52 -0.86 -2.58 0.61
N ALA A 53 -1.89 -2.92 1.38
CA ALA A 53 -1.80 -3.13 2.82
C ALA A 53 -0.86 -4.28 3.17
N ILE A 54 -0.97 -5.42 2.48
CA ILE A 54 -0.07 -6.57 2.65
C ILE A 54 1.37 -6.17 2.31
N GLY A 55 1.61 -5.53 1.16
CA GLY A 55 2.94 -5.08 0.76
C GLY A 55 3.56 -4.09 1.75
N SER A 56 2.75 -3.15 2.26
CA SER A 56 3.15 -2.22 3.31
C SER A 56 3.53 -2.97 4.60
N LEU A 57 2.68 -3.89 5.07
CA LEU A 57 2.96 -4.69 6.27
C LEU A 57 4.24 -5.51 6.13
N LEU A 58 4.48 -6.11 4.96
CA LEU A 58 5.72 -6.84 4.70
C LEU A 58 6.95 -5.92 4.75
N ALA A 59 6.87 -4.71 4.18
CA ALA A 59 7.97 -3.76 4.25
C ALA A 59 8.30 -3.36 5.70
N TRP A 60 7.27 -3.11 6.51
CA TRP A 60 7.43 -2.80 7.94
C TRP A 60 7.95 -4.00 8.73
N LEU A 61 7.50 -5.22 8.42
CA LEU A 61 8.00 -6.44 9.05
C LEU A 61 9.48 -6.68 8.72
N ILE A 62 9.87 -6.56 7.45
CA ILE A 62 11.26 -6.71 7.02
C ILE A 62 12.15 -5.67 7.72
N TRP A 63 11.69 -4.41 7.75
CA TRP A 63 12.41 -3.35 8.45
C TRP A 63 12.56 -3.67 9.95
N ALA A 64 11.48 -4.07 10.62
CA ALA A 64 11.51 -4.42 12.05
C ALA A 64 12.40 -5.63 12.38
N LEU A 65 12.56 -6.57 11.45
CA LEU A 65 13.47 -7.71 11.61
C LEU A 65 14.94 -7.36 11.30
N ALA A 66 15.17 -6.36 10.46
CA ALA A 66 16.51 -5.90 10.08
C ALA A 66 17.06 -4.79 10.99
N SER A 67 16.18 -4.11 11.73
CA SER A 67 16.49 -3.07 12.71
C SER A 67 16.76 -3.65 14.09
#